data_AF-A8WSF9-F1
#
_entry.id   AF-A8WSF9-F1
#
_cell.length_a   1.000
_cell.length_b   1.000
_cell.length_c   1.000
_cell.angle_alpha   90.00
_cell.angle_beta   90.00
_cell.angle_gamma   90.00
#
_symmetry.space_group_name_H-M   'P 1'
#
loop_
_entity.id
_entity.type
_entity.pdbx_description
1 polymer ?
#
loop_
_entity_poly.entity_id
_entity_poly.type
_entity_poly.pdbx_seq_one_letter_code
_entity_poly.pdbx_strand_id
1 'polypeptide(L)'
;MRGLVFITVVLVAFVASESCQDTRPTCPSVKDSCNQADVRRGCPKTCGVCVTDTPFVCEDKLGFCPNYAPQCHDENIAEQCPKTCKICGSTSASPKI
;
A
#
# COMPACT_ATOMS: atom_id res chain seq x y z
N MET A 1 40.05 2.51 42.75
CA MET A 1 38.86 1.64 42.52
C MET A 1 38.06 2.31 41.42
N ARG A 2 38.19 1.84 40.16
CA ARG A 2 37.13 1.09 39.42
C ARG A 2 35.85 1.95 39.25
N GLY A 3 35.46 2.41 38.08
CA GLY A 3 35.85 1.95 36.75
C GLY A 3 35.53 2.92 35.62
N LEU A 4 36.50 3.00 34.71
CA LEU A 4 36.26 3.10 33.28
C LEU A 4 35.40 1.91 32.84
N VAL A 5 34.08 2.04 32.75
CA VAL A 5 33.30 1.17 31.86
C VAL A 5 32.03 1.88 31.36
N PHE A 6 31.87 1.84 30.03
CA PHE A 6 30.65 2.14 29.24
C PHE A 6 30.37 3.59 28.83
N ILE A 7 31.35 4.15 28.11
CA ILE A 7 31.05 4.74 26.80
C ILE A 7 30.31 3.67 25.97
N THR A 8 28.98 3.59 26.02
CA THR A 8 28.22 2.82 25.02
C THR A 8 26.83 3.40 24.79
N VAL A 9 26.71 4.12 23.67
CA VAL A 9 25.65 3.89 22.69
C VAL A 9 24.24 3.78 23.27
N VAL A 10 23.72 4.90 23.77
CA VAL A 10 22.26 5.12 23.72
C VAL A 10 22.00 6.12 22.59
N LEU A 11 22.58 5.84 21.42
CA LEU A 11 22.05 6.29 20.14
C LEU A 11 20.74 5.52 19.95
N VAL A 12 19.69 5.94 20.65
CA VAL A 12 18.33 5.58 20.27
C VAL A 12 18.16 6.21 18.89
N ALA A 13 18.44 5.43 17.85
CA ALA A 13 18.02 5.75 16.52
C ALA A 13 16.50 5.87 16.59
N PHE A 14 16.02 7.11 16.75
CA PHE A 14 14.63 7.47 16.56
C PHE A 14 14.33 7.12 15.11
N VAL A 15 13.88 5.89 14.86
CA VAL A 15 13.34 5.48 13.59
C VAL A 15 12.01 6.23 13.48
N ALA A 16 12.05 7.38 12.81
CA ALA A 16 10.84 8.05 12.38
C ALA A 16 10.17 7.11 11.37
N SER A 17 9.19 6.33 11.82
CA SER A 17 8.27 5.65 10.92
C SER A 17 7.37 6.72 10.29
N GLU A 18 7.90 7.43 9.28
CA GLU A 18 7.11 8.30 8.43
C GLU A 18 6.00 7.46 7.79
N SER A 19 4.75 7.91 7.89
CA SER A 19 3.65 7.27 7.20
C SER A 19 3.98 7.17 5.71
N CYS A 20 3.83 5.98 5.13
CA CYS A 20 4.11 5.79 3.70
C CYS A 20 3.04 6.49 2.87
N GLN A 21 3.28 7.76 2.56
CA GLN A 21 2.37 8.60 1.79
C GLN A 21 3.16 9.51 0.86
N ASP A 22 2.51 9.88 -0.23
CA ASP A 22 3.03 10.91 -1.12
C ASP A 22 2.83 12.29 -0.48
N THR A 23 3.83 13.16 -0.64
CA THR A 23 3.83 14.53 -0.09
C THR A 23 3.29 15.56 -1.07
N ARG A 24 3.16 15.20 -2.36
CA ARG A 24 2.72 16.11 -3.43
C ARG A 24 1.45 15.59 -4.11
N PRO A 25 0.46 16.46 -4.39
CA PRO A 25 -0.75 16.05 -5.13
C PRO A 25 -0.46 15.73 -6.60
N THR A 26 0.69 16.16 -7.13
CA THR A 26 1.12 15.91 -8.51
C THR A 26 1.79 14.55 -8.72
N CYS A 27 1.99 13.75 -7.65
CA CYS A 27 2.63 12.43 -7.73
C CYS A 27 2.01 11.50 -8.79
N PRO A 28 0.67 11.42 -8.97
CA PRO A 28 0.07 10.60 -10.04
C PRO A 28 0.52 10.99 -11.45
N SER A 29 0.86 12.26 -11.69
CA SER A 29 1.30 12.78 -12.99
C SER A 29 2.79 12.58 -13.25
N VAL A 30 3.59 12.25 -12.23
CA VAL A 30 5.05 12.11 -12.33
C VAL A 30 5.51 10.68 -12.01
N LYS A 31 4.61 9.69 -12.07
CA LYS A 31 4.92 8.28 -11.80
C LYS A 31 6.08 7.73 -12.64
N ASP A 32 6.22 8.22 -13.88
CA ASP A 32 7.25 7.77 -14.82
C ASP A 32 8.62 8.44 -14.56
N SER A 33 8.66 9.43 -13.66
CA SER A 33 9.86 10.20 -13.31
C SER A 33 10.53 9.74 -12.02
N CYS A 34 10.25 8.52 -11.56
CA CYS A 34 10.82 7.95 -10.34
C CYS A 34 12.34 7.69 -10.41
N ASN A 35 12.99 7.90 -11.55
CA ASN A 35 14.45 7.94 -11.63
C ASN A 35 15.05 9.21 -10.97
N GLN A 36 14.25 10.27 -10.78
CA GLN A 36 14.69 11.50 -10.15
C GLN A 36 14.60 11.42 -8.62
N ALA A 37 15.69 11.78 -7.93
CA ALA A 37 15.76 11.69 -6.47
C ALA A 37 14.71 12.56 -5.75
N ASP A 38 14.35 13.70 -6.33
CA ASP A 38 13.33 14.61 -5.79
C ASP A 38 11.92 14.03 -5.91
N VAL A 39 11.65 13.30 -6.99
CA VAL A 39 10.36 12.61 -7.20
C VAL A 39 10.24 11.45 -6.23
N ARG A 40 11.30 10.65 -6.04
CA ARG A 40 11.31 9.55 -5.05
C ARG A 40 11.11 10.03 -3.62
N ARG A 41 11.72 11.17 -3.26
CA ARG A 41 11.55 11.79 -1.93
C ARG A 41 10.16 12.39 -1.74
N GLY A 42 9.62 13.04 -2.78
CA GLY A 42 8.29 13.66 -2.71
C GLY A 42 7.14 12.67 -2.85
N CYS A 43 7.35 11.56 -3.57
CA CYS A 43 6.33 10.60 -3.95
C CYS A 43 6.76 9.15 -3.62
N PRO A 44 7.14 8.84 -2.37
CA PRO A 44 7.70 7.55 -2.02
C PRO A 44 6.70 6.40 -2.19
N LYS A 45 5.39 6.66 -2.04
CA LYS A 45 4.34 5.65 -2.26
C LYS A 45 4.11 5.43 -3.75
N THR A 46 3.98 6.50 -4.54
CA THR A 46 3.83 6.39 -6.00
C THR A 46 5.05 5.71 -6.65
N CYS A 47 6.26 6.02 -6.17
CA CYS A 47 7.49 5.41 -6.68
C CYS A 47 7.82 4.04 -6.05
N GLY A 48 6.97 3.49 -5.18
CA GLY A 48 7.19 2.20 -4.54
C GLY A 48 8.42 2.15 -3.62
N VAL A 49 8.94 3.30 -3.19
CA VAL A 49 10.02 3.41 -2.19
C VAL A 49 9.54 2.90 -0.84
N CYS A 50 8.25 3.09 -0.57
CA CYS A 50 7.56 2.46 0.55
C CYS A 50 6.22 1.91 0.07
N VAL A 51 5.68 0.95 0.82
CA VAL A 51 4.33 0.43 0.66
C VAL A 51 3.59 0.60 1.98
N THR A 52 2.31 0.95 1.92
CA THR A 52 1.44 0.78 3.07
C THR A 52 1.01 -0.67 3.10
N ASP A 53 1.33 -1.41 4.16
CA ASP A 53 0.74 -2.71 4.46
C ASP A 53 -0.74 -2.55 4.83
N THR A 54 -1.54 -1.92 3.96
CA THR A 54 -2.98 -2.09 4.02
C THR A 54 -3.25 -3.47 3.44
N PRO A 55 -3.57 -4.48 4.25
CA PRO A 55 -3.95 -5.78 3.70
C PRO A 55 -5.12 -5.53 2.76
N PHE A 56 -4.98 -5.96 1.52
CA PHE A 56 -6.12 -6.03 0.62
C PHE A 56 -7.04 -7.12 1.18
N VAL A 57 -8.01 -6.70 2.00
CA VAL A 57 -9.04 -7.60 2.51
C VAL A 57 -10.02 -7.83 1.39
N CYS A 58 -9.95 -9.01 0.79
CA CYS A 58 -10.87 -9.38 -0.28
C CYS A 58 -12.19 -9.87 0.33
N GLU A 59 -13.09 -8.92 0.55
CA GLU A 59 -14.40 -9.13 1.11
C GLU A 59 -15.50 -8.49 0.25
N ASP A 60 -16.70 -9.00 0.41
CA ASP A 60 -17.89 -8.41 -0.21
C ASP A 60 -18.24 -7.11 0.52
N LYS A 61 -18.40 -6.02 -0.24
CA LYS A 61 -18.73 -4.69 0.29
C LYS A 61 -20.21 -4.56 0.63
N LEU A 62 -21.07 -5.42 0.08
CA LEU A 62 -22.53 -5.36 0.22
C LEU A 62 -23.07 -6.61 0.90
N GLY A 63 -23.97 -6.44 1.87
CA GLY A 63 -24.56 -7.57 2.60
C GLY A 63 -25.48 -8.47 1.76
N PHE A 64 -25.91 -7.99 0.58
CA PHE A 64 -26.78 -8.73 -0.32
C PHE A 64 -26.03 -9.53 -1.40
N CYS A 65 -24.70 -9.50 -1.43
CA CYS A 65 -23.89 -10.23 -2.42
C CYS A 65 -24.29 -11.70 -2.63
N PRO A 66 -24.66 -12.50 -1.61
CA PRO A 66 -25.11 -13.89 -1.82
C PRO A 66 -26.28 -14.06 -2.80
N ASN A 67 -27.14 -13.04 -2.95
CA ASN A 67 -28.27 -13.07 -3.89
C ASN A 67 -27.86 -12.75 -5.34
N TYR A 68 -26.68 -12.17 -5.53
CA TYR A 68 -26.17 -11.66 -6.81
C TYR A 68 -25.04 -12.50 -7.40
N ALA A 69 -24.74 -13.67 -6.82
CA ALA A 69 -23.78 -14.63 -7.36
C ALA A 69 -23.97 -14.98 -8.86
N PRO A 70 -25.19 -15.12 -9.42
CA PRO A 70 -25.34 -15.35 -10.86
C PRO A 70 -25.05 -14.12 -11.73
N GLN A 71 -24.98 -12.92 -11.14
CA GLN A 71 -24.82 -11.64 -11.85
C GLN A 71 -23.37 -11.15 -11.89
N CYS A 72 -22.38 -12.01 -11.59
CA CYS A 72 -20.96 -11.65 -11.60
C CYS A 72 -20.38 -11.23 -12.97
N HIS A 73 -21.17 -11.33 -14.04
CA HIS A 73 -20.86 -10.69 -15.33
C HIS A 73 -20.99 -9.15 -15.30
N ASP A 74 -21.68 -8.61 -14.30
CA ASP A 74 -21.90 -7.17 -14.14
C ASP A 74 -20.71 -6.60 -13.37
N GLU A 75 -20.08 -5.59 -13.95
CA GLU A 75 -18.86 -5.00 -13.40
C GLU A 75 -19.09 -4.39 -12.01
N ASN A 76 -20.26 -3.78 -11.76
CA ASN A 76 -20.58 -3.24 -10.44
C ASN A 76 -20.74 -4.38 -9.43
N ILE A 77 -21.40 -5.47 -9.79
CA ILE A 77 -21.53 -6.64 -8.90
C ILE A 77 -20.16 -7.26 -8.65
N ALA A 78 -19.32 -7.40 -9.67
CA ALA A 78 -17.96 -7.92 -9.56
C ALA A 78 -17.07 -7.05 -8.63
N GLU A 79 -17.15 -5.72 -8.73
CA GLU A 79 -16.38 -4.79 -7.90
C GLU A 79 -16.86 -4.70 -6.46
N GLN A 80 -18.16 -4.87 -6.24
CA GLN A 80 -18.78 -4.78 -4.91
C GLN A 80 -18.81 -6.12 -4.19
N CYS A 81 -18.84 -7.23 -4.93
CA CYS A 81 -18.93 -8.59 -4.40
C CYS A 81 -17.75 -9.47 -4.87
N PRO A 82 -16.48 -9.05 -4.70
CA PRO A 82 -15.34 -9.77 -5.25
C PRO A 82 -15.17 -11.16 -4.62
N LYS A 83 -15.66 -11.39 -3.40
CA LYS A 83 -15.58 -12.70 -2.73
C LYS A 83 -16.68 -13.62 -3.24
N THR A 84 -17.91 -13.15 -3.33
CA THR A 84 -19.02 -13.90 -3.93
C THR A 84 -18.72 -14.26 -5.38
N CYS A 85 -18.15 -13.33 -6.15
CA CYS A 85 -17.76 -13.54 -7.54
C CYS A 85 -16.44 -14.29 -7.72
N LYS A 86 -15.79 -14.73 -6.62
CA LYS A 86 -14.52 -15.49 -6.63
C LYS A 86 -13.39 -14.78 -7.38
N ILE A 87 -13.40 -13.45 -7.37
CA ILE A 87 -12.36 -12.59 -7.94
C ILE A 87 -11.17 -12.50 -6.97
N CYS A 88 -11.42 -12.73 -5.67
CA CYS A 88 -10.40 -12.89 -4.64
C CYS A 88 -9.42 -14.02 -5.00
N GLY A 89 -8.31 -13.68 -5.65
CA GLY A 89 -7.29 -14.64 -6.11
C GLY A 89 -6.76 -14.36 -7.52
N SER A 90 -7.50 -13.60 -8.34
CA SER A 90 -7.03 -13.17 -9.68
C SER A 90 -6.17 -11.90 -9.65
N THR A 91 -6.01 -11.28 -8.48
CA THR A 91 -5.06 -10.19 -8.27
C THR A 91 -3.81 -10.72 -7.58
N SER A 92 -3.02 -11.51 -8.32
CA SER A 92 -1.59 -11.21 -8.31
C SER A 92 -1.47 -9.72 -8.61
N ALA A 93 -0.62 -9.05 -7.84
CA ALA A 93 -0.23 -7.66 -8.03
C ALA A 93 -0.39 -7.23 -9.50
N SER A 94 -1.28 -6.28 -9.74
CA SER A 94 -1.11 -5.41 -10.89
C SER A 94 -0.23 -4.26 -10.42
N PRO A 95 1.10 -4.31 -10.57
CA PRO A 95 1.83 -3.10 -10.84
C PRO A 95 1.25 -2.61 -12.17
N LYS A 96 0.43 -1.55 -12.11
CA LYS A 96 0.09 -0.81 -13.33
C LYS A 96 1.41 -0.21 -13.85
N ILE A 97 1.94 -0.86 -14.89
CA ILE A 97 2.84 -0.28 -15.90
C ILE A 97 2.47 1.19 -16.18
#